data_AF-A0A1W9MIX3-F1
#
_entry.id   AF-A0A1W9MIX3-F1
#
_cell.length_a   1.000
_cell.length_b   1.000
_cell.length_c   1.000
_cell.angle_alpha   90.00
_cell.angle_beta   90.00
_cell.angle_gamma   90.00
#
_symmetry.space_group_name_H-M   'P 1'
#
loop_
_entity.id
_entity.type
_entity.pdbx_description
1 polymer ?
#
loop_
_entity_poly.entity_id
_entity_poly.type
_entity_poly.pdbx_seq_one_letter_code
_entity_poly.pdbx_strand_id
1 'polypeptide(L)'
;MKTIDEYIKETAEFHGRYTPHIALSVIMVDYAIELIGKLNIKKVGVLVESEKSCGCDQDALYVMLKDIFGYCFLRRADLGKSSAFYLYNVKTGFGVRVFVSPEKCKKYPKIYGWFMKEKTDEKPTKE
;
A
#
# COMPACT_ATOMS: atom_id res chain seq x y z
N MET A 1 -0.45 17.89 -5.82
CA MET A 1 -0.59 16.43 -5.63
C MET A 1 -2.08 16.14 -5.58
N LYS A 2 -2.54 15.02 -6.16
CA LYS A 2 -3.94 14.62 -6.04
C LYS A 2 -4.27 14.37 -4.56
N THR A 3 -5.53 14.49 -4.21
CA THR A 3 -6.04 14.12 -2.88
C THR A 3 -5.99 12.60 -2.70
N ILE A 4 -6.06 12.15 -1.44
CA ILE A 4 -6.12 10.71 -1.13
C ILE A 4 -7.33 10.07 -1.82
N ASP A 5 -8.50 10.70 -1.79
CA ASP A 5 -9.71 10.15 -2.41
C ASP A 5 -9.60 10.00 -3.93
N GLU A 6 -8.94 10.95 -4.60
CA GLU A 6 -8.64 10.86 -6.03
C GLU A 6 -7.71 9.69 -6.33
N TYR A 7 -6.66 9.48 -5.54
CA TYR A 7 -5.78 8.31 -5.70
C TYR A 7 -6.50 7.00 -5.39
N ILE A 8 -7.39 6.96 -4.39
CA ILE A 8 -8.20 5.76 -4.11
C ILE A 8 -9.06 5.42 -5.32
N LYS A 9 -9.73 6.42 -5.90
CA LYS A 9 -10.58 6.23 -7.08
C LYS A 9 -9.76 5.73 -8.27
N GLU A 10 -8.68 6.41 -8.62
CA GLU A 10 -7.81 6.05 -9.74
C GLU A 10 -7.18 4.66 -9.57
N THR A 11 -6.74 4.33 -8.35
CA THR A 11 -6.17 3.02 -8.05
C THR A 11 -7.25 1.93 -8.13
N ALA A 12 -8.47 2.19 -7.66
CA ALA A 12 -9.59 1.25 -7.78
C ALA A 12 -10.01 1.02 -9.24
N GLU A 13 -10.00 2.07 -10.07
CA GLU A 13 -10.23 1.99 -11.51
C GLU A 13 -9.14 1.17 -12.20
N PHE A 14 -7.87 1.42 -11.86
CA PHE A 14 -6.74 0.63 -12.36
C PHE A 14 -6.82 -0.83 -11.94
N HIS A 15 -7.22 -1.10 -10.69
CA HIS A 15 -7.39 -2.45 -10.14
C HIS A 15 -8.64 -3.17 -10.69
N GLY A 16 -9.62 -2.43 -11.23
CA GLY A 16 -10.89 -2.94 -11.74
C GLY A 16 -11.98 -3.17 -10.69
N ARG A 17 -11.74 -2.83 -9.41
CA ARG A 17 -12.75 -2.86 -8.34
C ARG A 17 -12.34 -2.04 -7.13
N TYR A 18 -13.33 -1.52 -6.44
CA TYR A 18 -13.15 -0.89 -5.14
C TYR A 18 -13.02 -1.94 -4.03
N THR A 19 -11.98 -1.87 -3.22
CA THR A 19 -11.81 -2.73 -2.04
C THR A 19 -11.27 -1.93 -0.86
N PRO A 20 -11.55 -2.33 0.39
CA PRO A 20 -10.94 -1.71 1.57
C PRO A 20 -9.40 -1.77 1.55
N HIS A 21 -8.83 -2.80 0.90
CA HIS A 21 -7.39 -2.95 0.77
C HIS A 21 -6.79 -1.84 -0.10
N ILE A 22 -7.45 -1.44 -1.20
CA ILE A 22 -6.97 -0.33 -2.06
C ILE A 22 -6.89 0.97 -1.27
N ALA A 23 -7.92 1.29 -0.49
CA ALA A 23 -7.93 2.48 0.35
C ALA A 23 -6.78 2.47 1.36
N LEU A 24 -6.56 1.33 2.02
CA LEU A 24 -5.43 1.12 2.93
C LEU A 24 -4.08 1.29 2.21
N SER A 25 -3.89 0.67 1.04
CA SER A 25 -2.65 0.74 0.27
C SER A 25 -2.31 2.17 -0.12
N VAL A 26 -3.28 2.96 -0.60
CA VAL A 26 -3.08 4.38 -0.95
C VAL A 26 -2.62 5.18 0.26
N ILE A 27 -3.27 5.01 1.42
CA ILE A 27 -2.87 5.69 2.66
C ILE A 27 -1.45 5.29 3.09
N MET A 28 -1.10 4.01 2.98
CA MET A 28 0.24 3.53 3.31
C MET A 28 1.30 4.13 2.39
N VAL A 29 1.02 4.23 1.09
CA VAL A 29 1.95 4.77 0.08
C VAL A 29 2.10 6.28 0.26
N ASP A 30 1.01 7.01 0.49
CA ASP A 30 1.04 8.45 0.81
C ASP A 30 1.96 8.74 2.01
N TYR A 31 1.76 8.01 3.12
CA TYR A 31 2.60 8.13 4.30
C TYR A 31 4.07 7.80 4.02
N ALA A 32 4.34 6.78 3.20
CA ALA A 32 5.70 6.43 2.82
C ALA A 32 6.37 7.54 1.97
N ILE A 33 5.64 8.16 1.05
CA ILE A 33 6.12 9.28 0.22
C ILE A 33 6.45 10.49 1.09
N GLU A 34 5.61 10.82 2.07
CA GLU A 34 5.88 11.90 3.02
C GLU A 34 7.21 11.68 3.74
N LEU A 35 7.45 10.47 4.24
CA LEU A 35 8.70 10.12 4.93
C LEU A 35 9.91 10.14 3.98
N ILE A 36 9.77 9.64 2.76
CA ILE A 36 10.81 9.69 1.72
C ILE A 36 11.20 11.13 1.38
N GLY A 37 10.22 12.03 1.30
CA GLY A 37 10.44 13.46 1.10
C GLY A 37 11.28 14.09 2.22
N LYS A 38 10.98 13.74 3.49
CA LYS A 38 11.78 14.17 4.65
C LYS A 38 13.22 13.66 4.63
N LEU A 39 13.47 12.51 3.98
CA LEU A 39 14.81 11.95 3.79
C LEU A 39 15.53 12.47 2.53
N ASN A 40 14.90 13.36 1.75
CA ASN A 40 15.43 13.92 0.49
C ASN A 40 15.86 12.83 -0.52
N ILE A 41 15.16 11.70 -0.54
CA ILE A 41 15.44 10.60 -1.48
C ILE A 41 14.70 10.89 -2.80
N LYS A 42 15.46 11.11 -3.87
CA LYS A 42 14.91 11.42 -5.21
C LYS A 42 14.79 10.21 -6.14
N LYS A 43 15.54 9.15 -5.86
CA LYS A 43 15.59 7.93 -6.68
C LYS A 43 15.03 6.72 -5.94
N VAL A 44 13.73 6.46 -6.09
CA VAL A 44 13.00 5.51 -5.24
C VAL A 44 12.83 4.14 -5.93
N GLY A 45 13.20 3.08 -5.22
CA GLY A 45 12.84 1.71 -5.51
C GLY A 45 11.83 1.19 -4.50
N VAL A 46 11.11 0.14 -4.89
CA VAL A 46 10.04 -0.47 -4.09
C VAL A 46 10.31 -1.95 -3.92
N LEU A 47 10.17 -2.44 -2.69
CA LEU A 47 10.14 -3.87 -2.39
C LEU A 47 8.84 -4.20 -1.64
N VAL A 48 7.95 -4.96 -2.27
CA VAL A 48 6.71 -5.45 -1.64
C VAL A 48 6.99 -6.80 -0.97
N GLU A 49 6.61 -6.94 0.30
CA GLU A 49 6.92 -8.10 1.16
C GLU A 49 5.84 -9.22 1.13
N SER A 50 4.87 -9.14 0.22
CA SER A 50 3.66 -9.97 0.22
C SER A 50 3.40 -10.61 -1.14
N GLU A 51 3.08 -11.90 -1.15
CA GLU A 51 2.51 -12.58 -2.33
C GLU A 51 0.97 -12.52 -2.36
N LYS A 52 0.30 -12.54 -1.20
CA LYS A 52 -1.17 -12.74 -1.12
C LYS A 52 -2.01 -11.46 -1.21
N SER A 53 -1.48 -10.31 -0.78
CA SER A 53 -2.11 -8.98 -0.94
C SER A 53 -1.57 -8.20 -2.15
N CYS A 54 -0.75 -8.89 -2.93
CA CYS A 54 0.17 -8.33 -3.89
C CYS A 54 -0.49 -7.38 -4.91
N GLY A 55 -1.68 -7.70 -5.44
CA GLY A 55 -2.30 -6.86 -6.47
C GLY A 55 -2.59 -5.45 -5.99
N CYS A 56 -3.38 -5.32 -4.91
CA CYS A 56 -3.85 -4.02 -4.45
C CYS A 56 -2.72 -3.09 -3.96
N ASP A 57 -1.75 -3.66 -3.23
CA ASP A 57 -0.59 -2.90 -2.75
C ASP A 57 0.29 -2.41 -3.92
N GLN A 58 0.51 -3.28 -4.91
CA GLN A 58 1.29 -2.94 -6.10
C GLN A 58 0.62 -1.90 -6.98
N ASP A 59 -0.69 -1.98 -7.13
CA ASP A 59 -1.45 -1.05 -7.96
C ASP A 59 -1.36 0.36 -7.39
N ALA A 60 -1.53 0.52 -6.06
CA ALA A 60 -1.34 1.81 -5.39
C ALA A 60 0.08 2.35 -5.56
N LEU A 61 1.10 1.49 -5.34
CA LEU A 61 2.50 1.85 -5.55
C LEU A 61 2.77 2.27 -7.00
N TYR A 62 2.22 1.55 -7.98
CA TYR A 62 2.44 1.85 -9.39
C TYR A 62 1.78 3.16 -9.79
N VAL A 63 0.50 3.36 -9.45
CA VAL A 63 -0.26 4.58 -9.76
C VAL A 63 0.41 5.80 -9.13
N MET A 64 0.66 5.77 -7.82
CA MET A 64 1.16 6.95 -7.10
C MET A 64 2.62 7.26 -7.43
N LEU A 65 3.51 6.26 -7.49
CA LEU A 65 4.93 6.53 -7.74
C LEU A 65 5.20 6.95 -9.18
N LYS A 66 4.43 6.44 -10.15
CA LYS A 66 4.52 6.90 -11.54
C LYS A 66 4.08 8.35 -11.66
N ASP A 67 3.01 8.76 -10.95
CA ASP A 67 2.54 10.15 -10.92
C ASP A 67 3.55 11.10 -10.27
N ILE A 68 4.18 10.69 -9.16
CA ILE A 68 5.03 11.57 -8.34
C ILE A 68 6.50 11.58 -8.80
N PHE A 69 7.05 10.41 -9.12
CA PHE A 69 8.47 10.26 -9.47
C PHE A 69 8.69 10.04 -10.98
N GLY A 70 7.64 9.77 -11.75
CA GLY A 70 7.73 9.46 -13.19
C GLY A 70 8.18 8.04 -13.51
N TYR A 71 8.55 7.23 -12.52
CA TYR A 71 8.97 5.83 -12.66
C TYR A 71 8.66 5.03 -11.40
N CYS A 72 8.61 3.70 -11.55
CA CYS A 72 8.41 2.78 -10.43
C CYS A 72 9.30 1.53 -10.63
N PHE A 73 10.35 1.38 -9.80
CA PHE A 73 11.16 0.17 -9.77
C PHE A 73 10.59 -0.79 -8.72
N LEU A 74 9.60 -1.57 -9.12
CA LEU A 74 8.90 -2.48 -8.22
C LEU A 74 9.52 -3.87 -8.24
N ARG A 75 9.90 -4.36 -7.06
CA ARG A 75 10.29 -5.74 -6.81
C ARG A 75 9.37 -6.39 -5.79
N ARG A 76 9.30 -7.71 -5.85
CA ARG A 76 8.58 -8.54 -4.89
C ARG A 76 9.54 -9.48 -4.19
N ALA A 77 9.31 -9.69 -2.90
CA ALA A 77 9.83 -10.81 -2.14
C ALA A 77 8.72 -11.28 -1.20
N ASP A 78 8.34 -12.56 -1.26
CA ASP A 78 7.39 -13.08 -0.28
C ASP A 78 8.10 -13.29 1.06
N LEU A 79 7.75 -12.46 2.04
CA LEU A 79 8.26 -12.56 3.42
C LEU A 79 7.15 -12.95 4.40
N GLY A 80 6.03 -13.48 3.90
CA GLY A 80 4.90 -13.92 4.72
C GLY A 80 4.13 -12.77 5.38
N LYS A 81 4.25 -11.54 4.89
CA LYS A 81 3.52 -10.37 5.41
C LYS A 81 2.32 -10.05 4.53
N SER A 82 1.21 -9.60 5.12
CA SER A 82 -0.05 -9.35 4.39
C SER A 82 -0.24 -7.91 3.91
N SER A 83 0.54 -6.94 4.40
CA SER A 83 0.54 -5.53 3.92
C SER A 83 1.81 -4.85 4.41
N ALA A 84 2.89 -4.98 3.65
CA ALA A 84 4.16 -4.34 3.97
C ALA A 84 5.01 -4.09 2.73
N PHE A 85 5.73 -2.97 2.70
CA PHE A 85 6.68 -2.66 1.65
C PHE A 85 7.80 -1.73 2.15
N TYR A 86 8.88 -1.66 1.37
CA TYR A 86 9.93 -0.66 1.52
C TYR A 86 9.93 0.30 0.33
N LEU A 87 10.06 1.60 0.63
CA LEU A 87 10.55 2.58 -0.32
C LEU A 87 12.00 2.89 0.03
N TYR A 88 12.90 2.81 -0.93
CA TYR A 88 14.33 2.99 -0.67
C TYR A 88 15.05 3.72 -1.79
N ASN A 89 16.18 4.35 -1.46
CA ASN A 89 17.07 4.92 -2.45
C ASN A 89 17.74 3.79 -3.24
N VAL A 90 17.50 3.72 -4.55
CA VAL A 90 18.02 2.64 -5.41
C VAL A 90 19.55 2.51 -5.40
N LYS A 91 20.28 3.58 -5.04
CA LYS A 91 21.75 3.58 -4.98
C LYS A 91 22.30 3.11 -3.64
N THR A 92 21.65 3.49 -2.53
CA THR A 92 22.19 3.27 -1.18
C THR A 92 21.45 2.20 -0.39
N GLY A 93 20.26 1.79 -0.83
CA GLY A 93 19.39 0.89 -0.07
C GLY A 93 18.70 1.54 1.15
N PHE A 94 19.06 2.78 1.50
CA PHE A 94 18.47 3.48 2.63
C PHE A 94 17.05 3.96 2.34
N GLY A 95 16.13 3.81 3.28
CA GLY A 95 14.73 4.07 3.03
C GLY A 95 13.83 3.87 4.23
N VAL A 96 12.54 3.71 3.94
CA VAL A 96 11.48 3.53 4.93
C VAL A 96 10.73 2.24 4.66
N ARG A 97 10.36 1.58 5.74
CA ARG A 97 9.47 0.42 5.72
C ARG A 97 8.12 0.82 6.27
N VAL A 98 7.05 0.55 5.53
CA VAL A 98 5.68 0.80 5.97
C VAL A 98 4.93 -0.52 6.00
N PHE A 99 4.21 -0.76 7.10
CA PHE A 99 3.40 -1.95 7.30
C PHE A 99 2.21 -1.64 8.20
N VAL A 100 1.15 -2.43 8.07
CA VAL A 100 0.00 -2.37 8.97
C VAL A 100 0.32 -3.11 10.26
N SER A 101 0.11 -2.46 11.40
CA SER A 101 0.30 -3.05 12.72
C SER A 101 -1.03 -3.65 13.22
N PRO A 102 -1.15 -4.98 13.37
CA PRO A 102 -2.36 -5.60 13.91
C PRO A 102 -2.70 -5.08 15.31
N GLU A 103 -1.67 -4.82 16.13
CA GLU A 103 -1.82 -4.27 17.48
C GLU A 103 -2.50 -2.90 17.46
N LYS A 104 -2.11 -2.00 16.54
CA LYS A 104 -2.78 -0.71 16.39
C LYS A 104 -4.21 -0.87 15.85
N CYS A 105 -4.44 -1.87 15.00
CA CYS A 105 -5.76 -2.17 14.46
C CYS A 105 -6.75 -2.63 15.55
N LYS A 106 -6.32 -3.23 16.67
CA LYS A 106 -7.23 -3.66 17.77
C LYS A 106 -8.13 -2.54 18.30
N LYS A 107 -7.69 -1.27 18.21
CA LYS A 107 -8.51 -0.10 18.57
C LYS A 107 -9.72 0.10 17.64
N TYR A 108 -9.70 -0.51 16.45
CA TYR A 108 -10.71 -0.41 15.41
C TYR A 108 -11.24 -1.82 15.07
N PRO A 109 -12.20 -2.38 15.83
CA PRO A 109 -12.60 -3.79 15.72
C PRO A 109 -13.01 -4.22 14.30
N LYS A 110 -13.66 -3.34 13.53
CA LYS A 110 -14.05 -3.62 12.14
C LYS A 110 -12.83 -3.78 11.22
N ILE A 111 -11.85 -2.89 11.34
CA ILE A 111 -10.61 -2.94 10.54
C ILE A 111 -9.78 -4.15 10.97
N TYR A 112 -9.68 -4.39 12.28
CA TYR A 112 -8.97 -5.55 12.82
C TYR A 112 -9.56 -6.87 12.32
N GLY A 113 -10.87 -7.07 12.43
CA GLY A 113 -11.52 -8.29 11.97
C GLY A 113 -11.40 -8.51 10.46
N TRP A 114 -11.49 -7.44 9.66
CA TRP A 114 -11.23 -7.50 8.22
C TRP A 114 -9.77 -7.88 7.90
N PHE A 115 -8.80 -7.20 8.54
CA PHE A 115 -7.37 -7.40 8.29
C PHE A 115 -6.90 -8.80 8.73
N MET A 116 -7.37 -9.25 9.88
CA MET A 116 -7.06 -10.57 10.45
C MET A 116 -7.88 -11.71 9.82
N LYS A 117 -8.85 -11.38 8.95
CA LYS A 117 -9.77 -12.33 8.33
C LYS A 117 -10.49 -13.20 9.37
N GLU A 118 -10.85 -12.62 10.51
CA GLU A 118 -11.50 -13.32 11.64
C GLU A 118 -12.93 -13.77 11.33
N LYS A 119 -13.52 -13.31 10.22
CA LYS A 119 -14.76 -13.85 9.67
C LYS A 119 -14.50 -14.44 8.28
N THR A 120 -14.84 -15.71 8.10
CA THR A 120 -15.03 -16.32 6.78
C THR A 120 -16.20 -15.63 6.10
N ASP A 121 -16.01 -15.23 4.84
CA ASP A 121 -16.91 -14.38 4.06
C ASP A 121 -18.39 -14.81 4.12
N GLU A 122 -19.24 -14.08 4.87
CA GLU A 122 -20.56 -13.76 4.32
C GLU A 122 -20.28 -12.70 3.26
N LYS A 123 -20.39 -13.09 1.99
CA LYS A 123 -20.25 -12.18 0.85
C LYS A 123 -21.09 -10.94 1.13
N PRO A 124 -20.53 -9.72 1.10
CA PRO A 124 -21.35 -8.52 1.20
C PRO A 124 -22.35 -8.54 0.03
N THR A 125 -23.63 -8.63 0.36
CA THR A 125 -24.73 -8.43 -0.59
C THR A 125 -24.67 -7.01 -1.12
N LYS A 126 -25.01 -6.84 -2.40
CA LYS A 126 -24.99 -5.57 -3.13
C LYS A 126 -26.12 -4.62 -2.71
N GLU A 127 -26.38 -4.45 -1.42
CA GLU A 127 -27.41 -3.55 -0.90
C GLU A 127 -26.80 -2.30 -0.26
#